data_AF-A0A270BC20-F1
#
_entry.id   AF-A0A270BC20-F1
#
_cell.length_a   1.000
_cell.length_b   1.000
_cell.length_c   1.000
_cell.angle_alpha   90.00
_cell.angle_beta   90.00
_cell.angle_gamma   90.00
#
_symmetry.space_group_name_H-M   'P 1'
#
loop_
_entity.id
_entity.type
_entity.pdbx_description
1 polymer ?
#
loop_
_entity_poly.entity_id
_entity_poly.type
_entity_poly.pdbx_seq_one_letter_code
_entity_poly.pdbx_strand_id
1 'polypeptide(L)' 'MTIQASGDPTAYEWQPCAIMFPRIGTMLSRHGARTRVILPGHYMVRRSRTLGGRIYRRLSGTDDGLD' A
#
# COMPACT_ATOMS: atom_id res chain seq x y z
N MET A 1 2.35 12.06 -30.53
CA MET A 1 3.25 12.05 -29.37
C MET A 1 2.73 11.00 -28.40
N THR A 2 3.23 9.76 -28.51
CA THR A 2 2.80 8.67 -27.63
C THR A 2 3.55 8.83 -26.33
N ILE A 3 2.86 9.19 -25.25
CA ILE A 3 3.44 9.16 -23.91
C ILE A 3 3.68 7.68 -23.61
N GLN A 4 4.88 7.20 -23.95
CA GLN A 4 5.42 5.97 -23.42
C GLN A 4 5.59 6.23 -21.92
N ALA A 5 4.53 5.96 -21.17
CA ALA A 5 4.64 5.78 -19.75
C ALA A 5 5.53 4.55 -19.57
N SER A 6 6.84 4.77 -19.46
CA SER A 6 7.84 3.87 -18.91
C SER A 6 7.55 3.62 -17.42
N GLY A 7 6.28 3.38 -17.08
CA GLY A 7 5.83 2.96 -15.78
C GLY A 7 5.96 1.47 -15.78
N ASP A 8 7.01 0.99 -15.12
CA ASP A 8 7.23 -0.43 -14.86
C ASP A 8 5.88 -1.09 -14.51
N PRO A 9 5.39 -2.08 -15.27
CA PRO A 9 4.08 -2.69 -15.02
C PRO A 9 3.99 -3.25 -13.59
N THR A 10 5.14 -3.60 -13.01
CA THR A 10 5.28 -4.05 -11.63
C THR A 10 4.95 -2.97 -10.60
N ALA A 11 4.97 -1.68 -10.97
CA ALA A 11 4.62 -0.58 -10.07
C ALA A 11 3.13 -0.59 -9.67
N TYR A 12 2.28 -1.22 -10.49
CA TYR A 12 0.86 -1.43 -10.19
C TYR A 12 0.59 -2.74 -9.47
N GLU A 13 1.57 -3.65 -9.44
CA GLU A 13 1.49 -4.90 -8.71
C GLU A 13 1.74 -4.68 -7.22
N TRP A 14 1.25 -5.60 -6.40
CA TRP A 14 1.48 -5.58 -4.96
C TRP A 14 2.89 -6.06 -4.65
N GLN A 15 3.74 -5.16 -4.16
CA GLN A 15 5.09 -5.46 -3.75
C GLN A 15 5.18 -5.57 -2.23
N PRO A 16 5.88 -6.58 -1.67
CA PRO A 16 6.10 -6.68 -0.23
C PRO A 16 7.00 -5.52 0.26
N CYS A 17 6.68 -4.95 1.41
CA CYS A 17 7.43 -3.86 2.03
C CYS A 17 7.36 -3.97 3.56
N ALA A 18 8.49 -3.78 4.23
CA ALA A 18 8.54 -3.64 5.68
C ALA A 18 8.56 -2.15 6.04
N ILE A 19 7.64 -1.74 6.91
CA ILE A 19 7.61 -0.40 7.48
C ILE A 19 8.27 -0.49 8.86
N MET A 20 9.35 0.25 9.07
CA MET A 20 10.07 0.26 10.35
C MET A 20 9.60 1.40 11.27
N PHE A 21 9.09 2.48 10.71
CA PHE A 21 8.62 3.65 11.44
C PHE A 21 7.16 3.95 11.13
N PRO A 22 6.38 4.39 12.12
CA PRO A 22 5.00 4.77 11.89
C PRO A 22 4.95 5.89 10.84
N ARG A 23 4.11 5.73 9.82
CA ARG A 23 3.95 6.72 8.75
C ARG A 23 2.51 6.88 8.35
N ILE A 24 2.13 8.09 7.92
CA ILE A 24 0.80 8.32 7.35
C ILE A 24 0.78 7.80 5.92
N GLY A 25 -0.21 6.98 5.58
CA GLY A 25 -0.38 6.44 4.23
C GLY A 25 -1.79 5.95 3.95
N THR A 26 -2.10 5.77 2.67
CA THR A 26 -3.41 5.26 2.25
C THR A 26 -3.46 3.75 2.42
N MET A 27 -4.22 3.27 3.40
CA MET A 27 -4.40 1.86 3.66
C MET A 27 -5.65 1.33 2.94
N LEU A 28 -5.50 0.26 2.18
CA LEU A 28 -6.60 -0.47 1.56
C LEU A 28 -7.16 -1.48 2.57
N SER A 29 -8.44 -1.32 2.87
CA SER A 29 -9.24 -2.27 3.63
C SER A 29 -10.39 -2.79 2.77
N ARG A 30 -11.14 -3.76 3.30
CA ARG A 30 -12.36 -4.29 2.65
C ARG A 30 -13.42 -3.21 2.40
N HIS A 31 -13.41 -2.16 3.23
CA HIS A 31 -14.32 -1.01 3.15
C HIS A 31 -13.81 0.13 2.25
N GLY A 32 -12.73 -0.13 1.50
CA GLY A 32 -12.10 0.86 0.62
C GLY A 32 -10.75 1.37 1.13
N ALA A 33 -10.25 2.40 0.46
CA ALA A 33 -8.97 3.03 0.76
C ALA A 33 -9.16 4.21 1.72
N ARG A 34 -8.45 4.21 2.86
CA ARG A 34 -8.49 5.30 3.84
C ARG A 34 -7.09 5.70 4.26
N THR A 35 -6.85 7.00 4.37
CA THR A 35 -5.58 7.53 4.92
C THR A 35 -5.55 7.30 6.42
N ARG A 36 -4.55 6.57 6.90
CA ARG A 36 -4.37 6.20 8.31
C ARG A 36 -2.87 6.13 8.64
N VAL A 37 -2.55 6.20 9.93
CA VAL A 37 -1.21 5.86 10.44
C VAL A 37 -0.97 4.37 10.25
N ILE A 38 0.06 4.04 9.48
CA ILE A 38 0.55 2.68 9.28
C ILE A 38 1.62 2.42 10.33
N LEU A 39 1.37 1.47 11.22
CA LEU A 39 2.31 1.05 12.25
C LEU A 39 3.45 0.22 11.64
N PRO A 40 4.60 0.10 12.30
CA PRO A 40 5.67 -0.81 11.87
C PRO A 40 5.17 -2.25 11.66
N GLY A 41 5.69 -2.92 10.64
CA GLY A 41 5.30 -4.29 10.28
C GLY A 41 5.43 -4.61 8.80
N HIS A 42 4.93 -5.79 8.41
CA HIS A 42 4.95 -6.27 7.02
C HIS A 42 3.68 -5.88 6.27
N TYR A 43 3.87 -5.17 5.16
CA TYR A 43 2.81 -4.66 4.32
C TYR A 43 3.05 -5.03 2.86
N MET A 44 2.02 -4.87 2.06
CA MET A 44 2.11 -4.83 0.61
C MET A 44 1.86 -3.38 0.18
N VAL A 45 2.65 -2.89 -0.76
CA VAL A 45 2.51 -1.56 -1.36
C VAL A 45 2.25 -1.70 -2.86
N ARG A 46 1.35 -0.89 -3.40
CA ARG A 46 1.17 -0.74 -4.85
C ARG A 46 0.92 0.71 -5.21
N ARG A 47 1.15 1.10 -6.46
CA ARG A 47 0.70 2.41 -6.96
C ARG A 47 -0.77 2.34 -7.38
N SER A 48 -1.56 3.30 -6.93
CA SER A 48 -2.95 3.45 -7.40
C SER A 48 -2.98 4.03 -8.81
N ARG A 49 -3.80 3.44 -9.68
CA ARG A 49 -4.07 3.98 -11.01
C ARG A 49 -4.99 5.21 -10.98
N THR A 50 -5.87 5.29 -9.98
CA THR A 50 -6.90 6.33 -9.89
C THR A 50 -6.59 7.39 -8.84
N LEU A 51 -6.00 7.01 -7.72
CA LEU A 51 -5.69 7.93 -6.60
C LEU A 51 -4.32 8.62 -6.76
N GLY A 52 -3.52 8.25 -7.75
CA GLY A 52 -2.18 8.83 -7.98
C GLY A 52 -1.13 8.53 -6.90
N GLY A 53 -1.50 7.89 -5.78
CA GLY A 53 -0.63 7.62 -4.63
C GLY A 53 -0.28 6.16 -4.40
N ARG A 54 0.57 5.90 -3.40
CA ARG A 54 0.88 4.56 -2.90
C ARG A 54 -0.23 4.08 -1.96
N ILE A 55 -0.71 2.88 -2.22
CA ILE A 55 -1.68 2.20 -1.39
C ILE A 55 -0.97 1.07 -0.66
N TYR A 56 -1.22 0.99 0.64
CA TYR A 56 -0.67 0.00 1.53
C TYR A 56 -1.75 -1.00 1.94
N ARG A 57 -1.40 -2.25 2.11
CA ARG A 57 -2.27 -3.33 2.60
C ARG A 57 -1.48 -4.09 3.65
N ARG A 58 -2.11 -4.47 4.77
CA ARG A 58 -1.46 -5.38 5.72
C ARG A 58 -1.34 -6.77 5.07
N LEU A 59 -0.17 -7.40 5.17
CA LEU A 59 -0.01 -8.79 4.78
C LEU A 59 -0.92 -9.60 5.73
N SER A 60 -2.01 -10.18 5.21
CA SER A 60 -3.02 -10.86 6.02
C SER A 60 -2.42 -12.12 6.66
N GLY A 61 -1.82 -11.93 7.82
CA GLY A 61 -1.18 -12.95 8.64
C GLY A 61 -0.86 -12.47 10.05
N THR A 62 -1.02 -11.17 10.31
CA THR A 62 -0.91 -10.58 11.65
C THR A 62 -2.28 -10.04 12.04
N ASP A 63 -3.18 -10.99 12.28
CA ASP A 63 -4.29 -10.86 13.22
C ASP A 63 -3.68 -10.74 14.64
N ASP A 64 -2.93 -9.66 14.88
CA ASP A 64 -2.62 -9.25 16.25
C ASP A 64 -3.89 -8.62 16.78
N GLY A 65 -4.76 -9.51 17.31
CA GLY A 65 -5.69 -9.17 18.36
C GLY A 65 -4.91 -8.45 19.44
N LEU A 66 -5.18 -7.16 19.55
CA LEU A 66 -4.90 -6.38 20.75
C LEU A 66 -6.26 -6.10 21.37
N ASP A 67 -6.84 -7.15 21.96
CA ASP A 67 -7.86 -7.11 23.00
C ASP A 67 -7.38 -8.03 24.13
#